data_AF-A0A1E3X5U4-F1
#
_entry.id   AF-A0A1E3X5U4-F1
#
_cell.length_a   1.000
_cell.length_b   1.000
_cell.length_c   1.000
_cell.angle_alpha   90.00
_cell.angle_beta   90.00
_cell.angle_gamma   90.00
#
_symmetry.space_group_name_H-M   'P 1'
#
loop_
_entity.id
_entity.type
_entity.pdbx_description
1 polymer ?
#
loop_
_entity_poly.entity_id
_entity_poly.type
_entity_poly.pdbx_seq_one_letter_code
_entity_poly.pdbx_strand_id
1 'polypeptide(L)'
;MGHYVKLILLWLTTISIIFILLLGVSGVWSDKEFNPEWKQHQRAVIQEKIAKAEESYEFWSNPEWGDPEKAKELENKIRGLKNKKLEIKQILLKGEGLWSNQENGPRFDRCMTCHIDEERIKEDHPENLPLPYDIYGCMVCHDGNGMALEKEPAHEHMLADREAMREARERSADALIKMWQRIAKLNPEKEIKLREVSFYGPTGEYQIYVGNIKCIKCHKKTHPEHVNLWSESKFKTTERIQKEPDFQKGDENYRKKCYKCHTTGYKEDKGTFEELGVGCEACHGPGEVYSELMEGEKTIEEARKLTRISFDYNIFSNCHITKRHEMRKEYFEW
;
A
#
# COMPACT_ATOMS: atom_id res chain seq x y z
N MET A 1 -12.32 -59.54 -50.36
CA MET A 1 -12.89 -59.30 -49.00
C MET A 1 -11.88 -58.81 -47.96
N GLY A 2 -10.62 -59.29 -47.94
CA GLY A 2 -9.68 -58.95 -46.85
C GLY A 2 -9.19 -57.49 -46.78
N HIS A 3 -9.06 -56.77 -47.88
CA HIS A 3 -8.48 -55.42 -47.87
C HIS A 3 -9.44 -54.34 -47.31
N TYR A 4 -10.72 -54.41 -47.69
CA TYR A 4 -11.76 -53.51 -47.20
C TYR A 4 -12.04 -53.69 -45.71
N VAL A 5 -12.04 -54.93 -45.22
CA VAL A 5 -12.23 -55.24 -43.79
C VAL A 5 -11.05 -54.71 -42.97
N LYS A 6 -9.80 -54.83 -43.45
CA LYS A 6 -8.63 -54.24 -42.80
C LYS A 6 -8.68 -52.72 -42.75
N LEU A 7 -9.12 -52.06 -43.83
CA LEU A 7 -9.33 -50.61 -43.87
C LEU A 7 -10.39 -50.18 -42.85
N ILE A 8 -11.55 -50.84 -42.81
CA ILE A 8 -12.62 -50.53 -41.86
C ILE A 8 -12.15 -50.71 -40.41
N LEU A 9 -11.46 -51.81 -40.11
CA LEU A 9 -10.89 -52.04 -38.77
C LEU A 9 -9.87 -50.97 -38.40
N LEU A 10 -9.00 -50.55 -39.33
CA LEU A 10 -8.05 -49.46 -39.11
C LEU A 10 -8.81 -48.17 -38.75
N TRP A 11 -9.79 -47.75 -39.57
CA TRP A 11 -10.60 -46.56 -39.31
C TRP A 11 -11.34 -46.62 -37.96
N LEU A 12 -11.93 -47.75 -37.60
CA LEU A 12 -12.59 -47.94 -36.30
C LEU A 12 -11.60 -47.79 -35.15
N THR A 13 -10.40 -48.38 -35.24
CA THR A 13 -9.37 -48.22 -34.20
C THR A 13 -8.90 -46.77 -34.07
N THR A 14 -8.70 -46.06 -35.19
CA THR A 14 -8.29 -44.65 -35.15
C THR A 14 -9.37 -43.77 -34.54
N ILE A 15 -10.64 -44.00 -34.89
CA ILE A 15 -11.78 -43.26 -34.32
C ILE A 15 -11.91 -43.55 -32.81
N SER A 16 -11.74 -44.79 -32.37
CA SER A 16 -11.75 -45.14 -30.95
C SER A 16 -10.61 -44.45 -30.18
N ILE A 17 -9.40 -44.40 -30.75
CA ILE A 17 -8.27 -43.68 -30.13
C ILE A 17 -8.58 -42.18 -30.02
N ILE A 18 -9.09 -41.56 -31.08
CA ILE A 18 -9.47 -40.14 -31.06
C ILE A 18 -10.56 -39.88 -30.02
N PHE A 19 -11.57 -40.75 -29.91
CA PHE A 19 -12.64 -40.63 -28.92
C PHE A 19 -12.11 -40.72 -27.49
N ILE A 20 -11.20 -41.67 -27.21
CA ILE A 20 -10.54 -41.78 -25.90
C ILE A 20 -9.73 -40.51 -25.58
N LEU A 21 -9.00 -39.97 -26.56
CA LEU A 21 -8.26 -38.71 -26.39
C LEU A 21 -9.21 -37.55 -26.09
N LEU A 22 -10.33 -37.43 -26.81
CA LEU A 22 -11.33 -36.39 -26.57
C LEU A 22 -11.98 -36.52 -25.19
N LEU A 23 -12.29 -37.74 -24.73
CA LEU A 23 -12.77 -37.99 -23.37
C LEU A 23 -11.72 -37.62 -22.32
N GLY A 24 -10.44 -37.92 -22.57
CA GLY A 24 -9.34 -37.51 -21.70
C GLY A 24 -9.22 -35.99 -21.58
N VAL A 25 -9.27 -35.27 -22.72
CA VAL A 25 -9.24 -33.80 -22.75
C VAL A 25 -10.46 -33.21 -22.04
N SER A 26 -11.65 -33.76 -22.28
CA SER A 26 -12.89 -33.35 -21.60
C SER A 26 -12.82 -33.57 -20.09
N GLY A 27 -12.23 -34.69 -19.66
CA GLY A 27 -11.99 -34.98 -18.24
C GLY A 27 -11.07 -33.96 -17.56
N VAL A 28 -9.95 -33.61 -18.21
CA VAL A 28 -9.03 -32.58 -17.71
C VAL A 28 -9.69 -31.21 -17.67
N TRP A 29 -10.48 -30.86 -18.69
CA TRP A 29 -11.20 -29.58 -18.73
C TRP A 29 -12.26 -29.49 -17.62
N SER A 30 -13.00 -30.56 -17.40
CA SER A 30 -13.96 -30.67 -16.30
C SER A 30 -13.28 -30.53 -14.93
N ASP A 31 -12.15 -31.20 -14.71
CA ASP A 31 -11.38 -31.05 -13.47
C ASP A 31 -10.92 -29.60 -13.25
N LYS A 32 -10.40 -28.93 -14.30
CA LYS A 32 -10.02 -27.51 -14.21
C LYS A 32 -11.19 -26.59 -13.88
N GLU A 33 -12.38 -26.85 -14.44
CA GLU A 33 -13.59 -26.05 -14.20
C GLU A 33 -14.09 -26.21 -12.75
N PHE A 34 -14.11 -27.44 -12.23
CA PHE A 34 -14.60 -27.69 -10.86
C PHE A 34 -13.55 -27.45 -9.78
N ASN A 35 -12.27 -27.65 -10.10
CA ASN A 35 -11.13 -27.54 -9.21
C ASN A 35 -10.04 -26.56 -9.72
N PRO A 36 -10.39 -25.29 -9.99
CA PRO A 36 -9.46 -24.30 -10.51
C PRO A 36 -8.33 -24.01 -9.52
N GLU A 37 -7.19 -23.57 -10.05
CA GLU A 37 -5.94 -23.36 -9.31
C GLU A 37 -6.12 -22.47 -8.06
N TRP A 38 -6.87 -21.37 -8.15
CA TRP A 38 -7.14 -20.50 -7.01
C TRP A 38 -7.81 -21.20 -5.82
N LYS A 39 -8.68 -22.19 -6.05
CA LYS A 39 -9.28 -22.98 -4.95
C LYS A 39 -8.24 -23.83 -4.25
N GLN A 40 -7.27 -24.34 -5.02
CA GLN A 40 -6.17 -25.14 -4.47
C GLN A 40 -5.30 -24.29 -3.54
N HIS A 41 -5.00 -23.04 -3.93
CA HIS A 41 -4.28 -22.10 -3.07
C HIS A 41 -5.02 -21.77 -1.76
N GLN A 42 -6.31 -21.43 -1.83
CA GLN A 42 -7.07 -21.15 -0.61
C GLN A 42 -7.17 -22.37 0.31
N ARG A 43 -7.38 -23.57 -0.24
CA ARG A 43 -7.41 -24.81 0.55
C ARG A 43 -6.08 -25.05 1.24
N ALA A 44 -4.96 -24.89 0.54
CA ALA A 44 -3.64 -25.09 1.11
C ALA A 44 -3.40 -24.17 2.32
N VAL A 45 -3.71 -22.87 2.18
CA VAL A 45 -3.56 -21.89 3.28
C VAL A 45 -4.51 -22.20 4.44
N ILE A 46 -5.77 -22.56 4.16
CA ILE A 46 -6.74 -22.92 5.21
C ILE A 46 -6.28 -24.19 5.95
N GLN A 47 -5.78 -25.19 5.23
CA GLN A 47 -5.24 -26.42 5.82
C GLN A 47 -4.04 -26.15 6.71
N GLU A 48 -3.10 -25.30 6.27
CA GLU A 48 -1.97 -24.88 7.08
C GLU A 48 -2.43 -24.17 8.38
N LYS A 49 -3.41 -23.26 8.27
CA LYS A 49 -3.98 -22.57 9.44
C LYS A 49 -4.71 -23.52 10.39
N ILE A 50 -5.39 -24.53 9.87
CA ILE A 50 -6.03 -25.59 10.68
C ILE A 50 -4.95 -26.39 11.41
N ALA A 51 -3.91 -26.86 10.72
CA ALA A 51 -2.84 -27.64 11.33
C ALA A 51 -2.14 -26.89 12.47
N LYS A 52 -1.79 -25.61 12.25
CA LYS A 52 -1.23 -24.73 13.29
C LYS A 52 -2.17 -24.55 14.48
N ALA A 53 -3.47 -24.41 14.22
CA ALA A 53 -4.47 -24.27 15.27
C ALA A 53 -4.71 -25.59 16.04
N GLU A 54 -4.66 -26.74 15.37
CA GLU A 54 -4.77 -28.08 15.96
C GLU A 54 -3.57 -28.38 16.87
N GLU A 55 -2.35 -28.07 16.44
CA GLU A 55 -1.14 -28.17 17.28
C GLU A 55 -1.24 -27.28 18.53
N SER A 56 -1.69 -26.03 18.36
CA SER A 56 -1.92 -25.11 19.48
C SER A 56 -3.01 -25.63 20.42
N TYR A 57 -4.07 -26.22 19.86
CA TYR A 57 -5.17 -26.80 20.63
C TYR A 57 -4.69 -27.97 21.48
N GLU A 58 -3.90 -28.88 20.92
CA GLU A 58 -3.30 -30.00 21.65
C GLU A 58 -2.50 -29.50 22.86
N PHE A 59 -1.67 -28.48 22.66
CA PHE A 59 -0.90 -27.85 23.75
C PHE A 59 -1.80 -27.26 24.86
N TRP A 60 -2.78 -26.43 24.49
CA TRP A 60 -3.64 -25.73 25.47
C TRP A 60 -4.72 -26.62 26.09
N SER A 61 -5.02 -27.77 25.49
CA SER A 61 -5.98 -28.77 26.01
C SER A 61 -5.42 -29.65 27.12
N ASN A 62 -4.14 -29.51 27.47
CA ASN A 62 -3.50 -30.33 28.49
C ASN A 62 -4.16 -30.13 29.88
N PRO A 63 -4.57 -31.20 30.58
CA PRO A 63 -5.25 -31.07 31.88
C PRO A 63 -4.40 -30.50 33.03
N GLU A 64 -3.07 -30.55 32.94
CA GLU A 64 -2.15 -30.17 34.02
C GLU A 64 -1.76 -28.68 33.97
N TRP A 65 -1.54 -28.12 32.78
CA TRP A 65 -1.06 -26.74 32.58
C TRP A 65 -1.80 -25.96 31.50
N GLY A 66 -2.72 -26.61 30.79
CA GLY A 66 -3.49 -26.01 29.72
C GLY A 66 -4.49 -24.98 30.23
N ASP A 67 -5.06 -24.24 29.28
CA ASP A 67 -6.07 -23.22 29.53
C ASP A 67 -7.36 -23.63 28.79
N PRO A 68 -8.39 -24.11 29.52
CA PRO A 68 -9.64 -24.55 28.92
C PRO A 68 -10.34 -23.47 28.08
N GLU A 69 -10.17 -22.19 28.41
CA GLU A 69 -10.76 -21.09 27.65
C GLU A 69 -10.07 -20.93 26.30
N LYS A 70 -8.73 -20.95 26.28
CA LYS A 70 -7.95 -20.92 25.02
C LYS A 70 -8.18 -22.15 24.17
N ALA A 71 -8.26 -23.33 24.78
CA ALA A 71 -8.58 -24.57 24.06
C ALA A 71 -9.95 -24.46 23.36
N LYS A 72 -10.97 -23.93 24.05
CA LYS A 72 -12.30 -23.71 23.47
C LYS A 72 -12.29 -22.64 22.35
N GLU A 73 -11.51 -21.57 22.50
CA GLU A 73 -11.32 -20.57 21.45
C GLU A 73 -10.70 -21.20 20.19
N LEU A 74 -9.64 -21.98 20.36
CA LEU A 74 -8.96 -22.69 19.27
C LEU A 74 -9.89 -23.72 18.59
N GLU A 75 -10.69 -24.45 19.36
CA GLU A 75 -11.70 -25.36 18.83
C GLU A 75 -12.70 -24.64 17.92
N ASN A 76 -13.23 -23.49 18.38
CA ASN A 76 -14.14 -22.66 17.59
C ASN A 76 -13.45 -22.11 16.33
N LYS A 77 -12.18 -21.71 16.42
CA LYS A 77 -11.37 -21.25 15.29
C LYS A 77 -11.17 -22.35 14.25
N ILE A 78 -10.81 -23.56 14.67
CA ILE A 78 -10.67 -24.73 13.80
C ILE A 78 -11.99 -25.02 13.09
N ARG A 79 -13.11 -25.01 13.83
CA ARG A 79 -14.45 -25.22 13.27
C ARG A 79 -14.81 -24.14 12.24
N GLY A 80 -14.47 -22.88 12.52
CA GLY A 80 -14.65 -21.76 11.60
C GLY A 80 -13.84 -21.91 10.31
N LEU A 81 -12.60 -22.36 10.41
CA LEU A 81 -11.72 -22.61 9.26
C LEU A 81 -12.20 -23.79 8.41
N LYS A 82 -12.62 -24.90 9.03
CA LYS A 82 -13.16 -26.08 8.34
C LYS A 82 -14.44 -25.76 7.54
N ASN A 83 -15.23 -24.80 8.04
CA ASN A 83 -16.47 -24.36 7.39
C ASN A 83 -16.29 -23.13 6.48
N LYS A 84 -15.05 -22.63 6.30
CA LYS A 84 -14.78 -21.45 5.49
C LYS A 84 -15.12 -21.73 4.03
N LYS A 85 -16.02 -20.93 3.46
CA LYS A 85 -16.34 -20.99 2.03
C LYS A 85 -15.19 -20.38 1.22
N LEU A 86 -14.80 -21.07 0.16
CA LEU A 86 -13.84 -20.56 -0.82
C LEU A 86 -14.53 -19.55 -1.73
N GLU A 87 -13.90 -18.42 -1.97
CA GLU A 87 -14.49 -17.34 -2.75
C GLU A 87 -13.43 -16.56 -3.52
N ILE A 88 -13.83 -15.98 -4.66
CA ILE A 88 -13.00 -15.04 -5.39
C ILE A 88 -13.09 -13.69 -4.67
N LYS A 89 -11.97 -13.22 -4.12
CA LYS A 89 -11.86 -11.88 -3.55
C LYS A 89 -11.59 -10.88 -4.68
N GLN A 90 -12.50 -9.93 -4.88
CA GLN A 90 -12.41 -8.93 -5.94
C GLN A 90 -12.39 -7.53 -5.35
N ILE A 91 -11.35 -6.77 -5.70
CA ILE A 91 -11.26 -5.35 -5.41
C ILE A 91 -11.94 -4.58 -6.55
N LEU A 92 -12.78 -3.63 -6.17
CA LEU A 92 -13.53 -2.76 -7.08
C LEU A 92 -13.04 -1.33 -6.88
N LEU A 93 -12.71 -0.63 -7.95
CA LEU A 93 -12.39 0.80 -7.87
C LEU A 93 -13.67 1.58 -7.64
N LYS A 94 -13.96 1.95 -6.39
CA LYS A 94 -15.18 2.68 -6.06
C LYS A 94 -14.97 4.19 -6.25
N GLY A 95 -15.85 4.82 -7.03
CA GLY A 95 -15.74 6.22 -7.47
C GLY A 95 -16.90 7.14 -7.09
N GLU A 96 -16.70 8.45 -6.91
CA GLU A 96 -17.76 9.46 -6.63
C GLU A 96 -19.00 9.27 -7.52
N GLY A 97 -18.83 9.03 -8.82
CA GLY A 97 -19.95 8.82 -9.76
C GLY A 97 -20.63 7.45 -9.66
N LEU A 98 -20.02 6.49 -8.95
CA LEU A 98 -20.54 5.13 -8.75
C LEU A 98 -21.20 5.02 -7.37
N TRP A 99 -20.61 5.62 -6.33
CA TRP A 99 -21.23 5.71 -5.00
C TRP A 99 -22.53 6.52 -5.03
N SER A 100 -22.57 7.65 -5.74
CA SER A 100 -23.78 8.47 -5.87
C SER A 100 -24.91 7.74 -6.60
N ASN A 101 -24.56 6.77 -7.45
CA ASN A 101 -25.49 6.03 -8.30
C ASN A 101 -25.74 4.59 -7.80
N GLN A 102 -25.15 4.19 -6.66
CA GLN A 102 -25.16 2.82 -6.13
C GLN A 102 -24.62 1.76 -7.11
N GLU A 103 -23.70 2.15 -7.99
CA GLU A 103 -23.08 1.28 -8.97
C GLU A 103 -21.72 0.77 -8.47
N ASN A 104 -21.33 -0.42 -8.95
CA ASN A 104 -20.01 -0.96 -8.69
C ASN A 104 -19.04 -0.49 -9.76
N GLY A 105 -17.83 -0.09 -9.35
CA GLY A 105 -16.78 0.26 -10.30
C GLY A 105 -16.13 -0.92 -11.00
N PRO A 106 -15.21 -0.64 -11.94
CA PRO A 106 -14.50 -1.69 -12.65
C PRO A 106 -13.73 -2.59 -11.67
N ARG A 107 -13.71 -3.87 -12.01
CA ARG A 107 -12.89 -4.89 -11.34
C ARG A 107 -11.43 -4.56 -11.57
N PHE A 108 -10.65 -4.60 -10.51
CA PHE A 108 -9.26 -4.11 -10.54
C PHE A 108 -8.26 -5.20 -10.18
N ASP A 109 -8.46 -5.86 -9.05
CA ASP A 109 -7.45 -6.78 -8.50
C ASP A 109 -8.14 -7.97 -7.79
N ARG A 110 -7.57 -9.16 -7.93
CA ARG A 110 -8.00 -10.43 -7.33
C ARG A 110 -6.85 -11.19 -6.69
N CYS A 111 -5.68 -10.59 -6.48
CA CYS A 111 -4.50 -11.26 -5.91
C CYS A 111 -4.84 -11.90 -4.56
N MET A 112 -5.65 -11.23 -3.75
CA MET A 112 -6.16 -11.74 -2.47
C MET A 112 -7.03 -13.00 -2.58
N THR A 113 -7.42 -13.42 -3.79
CA THR A 113 -8.08 -14.71 -4.01
C THR A 113 -7.13 -15.87 -3.72
N CYS A 114 -5.87 -15.78 -4.16
CA CYS A 114 -4.86 -16.80 -3.88
C CYS A 114 -4.07 -16.47 -2.61
N HIS A 115 -3.81 -15.18 -2.37
CA HIS A 115 -3.08 -14.67 -1.21
C HIS A 115 -4.04 -14.31 -0.06
N ILE A 116 -4.70 -15.32 0.52
CA ILE A 116 -5.66 -15.08 1.62
C ILE A 116 -4.99 -14.95 3.00
N ASP A 117 -3.66 -15.10 3.09
CA ASP A 117 -2.92 -14.97 4.33
C ASP A 117 -2.37 -13.56 4.54
N GLU A 118 -3.20 -12.68 5.09
CA GLU A 118 -2.87 -11.27 5.32
C GLU A 118 -1.67 -11.08 6.26
N GLU A 119 -1.45 -11.97 7.22
CA GLU A 119 -0.32 -11.87 8.15
C GLU A 119 1.00 -12.12 7.42
N ARG A 120 1.04 -13.17 6.58
CA ARG A 120 2.20 -13.44 5.73
C ARG A 120 2.48 -12.29 4.76
N ILE A 121 1.43 -11.70 4.18
CA ILE A 121 1.59 -10.50 3.34
C ILE A 121 2.22 -9.38 4.16
N LYS A 122 1.74 -9.08 5.38
CA LYS A 122 2.33 -8.03 6.22
C LYS A 122 3.81 -8.28 6.54
N GLU A 123 4.20 -9.53 6.82
CA GLU A 123 5.59 -9.92 7.09
C GLU A 123 6.52 -9.68 5.89
N ASP A 124 6.01 -9.89 4.67
CA ASP A 124 6.75 -9.68 3.42
C ASP A 124 6.83 -8.19 3.01
N HIS A 125 6.15 -7.29 3.73
CA HIS A 125 6.07 -5.86 3.42
C HIS A 125 6.72 -4.99 4.52
N PRO A 126 7.10 -3.73 4.21
CA PRO A 126 7.59 -2.81 5.23
C PRO A 126 6.59 -2.64 6.37
N GLU A 127 7.06 -2.76 7.62
CA GLU A 127 6.24 -2.77 8.86
C GLU A 127 5.26 -1.59 8.99
N ASN A 128 5.55 -0.46 8.35
CA ASN A 128 4.74 0.76 8.42
C ASN A 128 4.04 1.12 7.11
N LEU A 129 3.94 0.20 6.14
CA LEU A 129 3.25 0.47 4.87
C LEU A 129 1.76 0.76 5.15
N PRO A 130 1.28 2.00 5.00
CA PRO A 130 -0.05 2.39 5.46
C PRO A 130 -1.15 2.04 4.45
N LEU A 131 -0.92 1.07 3.55
CA LEU A 131 -1.81 0.77 2.44
C LEU A 131 -2.74 -0.41 2.77
N PRO A 132 -4.06 -0.18 2.89
CA PRO A 132 -5.03 -1.26 2.97
C PRO A 132 -5.10 -2.04 1.65
N TYR A 133 -4.53 -3.25 1.65
CA TYR A 133 -4.45 -4.13 0.47
C TYR A 133 -5.84 -4.48 -0.10
N ASP A 134 -6.85 -4.52 0.76
CA ASP A 134 -8.25 -4.79 0.42
C ASP A 134 -8.94 -3.63 -0.30
N ILE A 135 -8.35 -2.43 -0.27
CA ILE A 135 -8.86 -1.24 -0.96
C ILE A 135 -8.12 -1.01 -2.28
N TYR A 136 -6.79 -1.09 -2.27
CA TYR A 136 -5.97 -0.70 -3.42
C TYR A 136 -5.50 -1.86 -4.30
N GLY A 137 -5.47 -3.08 -3.77
CA GLY A 137 -4.91 -4.23 -4.45
C GLY A 137 -3.39 -4.24 -4.49
N CYS A 138 -2.83 -5.36 -4.93
CA CYS A 138 -1.39 -5.59 -4.99
C CYS A 138 -0.79 -4.98 -6.27
N MET A 139 -1.56 -4.94 -7.36
CA MET A 139 -1.11 -4.39 -8.65
C MET A 139 -0.67 -2.93 -8.58
N VAL A 140 -1.18 -2.17 -7.60
CA VAL A 140 -0.81 -0.76 -7.42
C VAL A 140 0.68 -0.56 -7.17
N CYS A 141 1.38 -1.59 -6.66
CA CYS A 141 2.83 -1.62 -6.53
C CYS A 141 3.45 -2.70 -7.44
N HIS A 142 2.85 -3.89 -7.47
CA HIS A 142 3.44 -5.07 -8.12
C HIS A 142 3.09 -5.22 -9.60
N ASP A 143 2.22 -4.39 -10.17
CA ASP A 143 1.71 -4.59 -11.55
C ASP A 143 1.12 -6.02 -11.71
N GLY A 144 1.09 -6.54 -12.93
CA GLY A 144 0.66 -7.92 -13.22
C GLY A 144 -0.74 -7.99 -13.82
N ASN A 145 -1.33 -9.18 -13.83
CA ASN A 145 -2.70 -9.37 -14.29
C ASN A 145 -3.61 -9.77 -13.12
N GLY A 146 -4.01 -8.80 -12.31
CA GLY A 146 -4.87 -9.03 -11.15
C GLY A 146 -6.28 -9.52 -11.49
N MET A 147 -6.64 -9.68 -12.76
CA MET A 147 -7.91 -10.32 -13.14
C MET A 147 -7.80 -11.84 -13.29
N ALA A 148 -6.59 -12.35 -13.48
CA ALA A 148 -6.33 -13.77 -13.60
C ALA A 148 -6.53 -14.51 -12.28
N LEU A 149 -6.91 -15.78 -12.39
CA LEU A 149 -7.11 -16.70 -11.26
C LEU A 149 -6.15 -17.90 -11.32
N GLU A 150 -5.21 -17.84 -12.26
CA GLU A 150 -4.14 -18.81 -12.45
C GLU A 150 -2.81 -18.12 -12.17
N LYS A 151 -1.87 -18.85 -11.58
CA LYS A 151 -0.62 -18.28 -11.06
C LYS A 151 0.23 -17.64 -12.16
N GLU A 152 0.42 -18.33 -13.28
CA GLU A 152 1.27 -17.86 -14.37
C GLU A 152 0.70 -16.58 -15.02
N PRO A 153 -0.57 -16.54 -15.47
CA PRO A 153 -1.13 -15.32 -16.01
C PRO A 153 -1.20 -14.19 -14.98
N ALA A 154 -1.52 -14.47 -13.71
CA ALA A 154 -1.61 -13.43 -12.68
C ALA A 154 -0.28 -12.72 -12.44
N HIS A 155 0.83 -13.46 -12.50
CA HIS A 155 2.18 -12.92 -12.31
C HIS A 155 2.86 -12.47 -13.61
N GLU A 156 2.17 -12.53 -14.75
CA GLU A 156 2.68 -12.01 -16.01
C GLU A 156 2.98 -10.51 -15.88
N HIS A 157 4.23 -10.10 -16.12
CA HIS A 157 4.72 -8.74 -15.91
C HIS A 157 4.69 -8.21 -14.46
N MET A 158 4.53 -9.09 -13.47
CA MET A 158 4.61 -8.68 -12.08
C MET A 158 6.03 -8.26 -11.68
N LEU A 159 6.11 -7.18 -10.91
CA LEU A 159 7.31 -6.61 -10.33
C LEU A 159 7.60 -7.32 -9.01
N ALA A 160 8.63 -8.16 -9.01
CA ALA A 160 8.93 -9.06 -7.90
C ALA A 160 9.67 -8.39 -6.74
N ASP A 161 10.39 -7.29 -7.00
CA ASP A 161 11.26 -6.65 -6.03
C ASP A 161 11.13 -5.12 -6.05
N ARG A 162 11.72 -4.51 -5.02
CA ARG A 162 11.71 -3.07 -4.76
C ARG A 162 12.22 -2.25 -5.93
N GLU A 163 13.30 -2.69 -6.57
CA GLU A 163 13.93 -1.92 -7.63
C GLU A 163 13.07 -1.95 -8.90
N ALA A 164 12.55 -3.12 -9.26
CA ALA A 164 11.60 -3.27 -10.35
C ALA A 164 10.35 -2.40 -10.15
N MET A 165 9.81 -2.37 -8.92
CA MET A 165 8.70 -1.49 -8.54
C MET A 165 9.06 -0.02 -8.70
N ARG A 166 10.22 0.40 -8.18
CA ARG A 166 10.71 1.78 -8.27
C ARG A 166 10.81 2.22 -9.73
N GLU A 167 11.56 1.50 -10.56
CA GLU A 167 11.76 1.86 -11.96
C GLU A 167 10.45 1.91 -12.75
N ALA A 168 9.54 0.96 -12.55
CA ALA A 168 8.26 0.96 -13.24
C ALA A 168 7.40 2.16 -12.86
N ARG A 169 7.41 2.55 -11.58
CA ARG A 169 6.72 3.75 -11.08
C ARG A 169 7.38 5.03 -11.60
N GLU A 170 8.70 5.02 -11.77
CA GLU A 170 9.38 6.15 -12.39
C GLU A 170 8.94 6.36 -13.85
N ARG A 171 8.83 5.28 -14.63
CA ARG A 171 8.35 5.32 -16.01
C ARG A 171 6.88 5.73 -16.14
N SER A 172 6.06 5.47 -15.13
CA SER A 172 4.60 5.67 -15.14
C SER A 172 4.10 6.76 -14.18
N ALA A 173 5.00 7.62 -13.70
CA ALA A 173 4.77 8.69 -12.74
C ALA A 173 3.47 9.49 -12.98
N ASP A 174 3.31 10.02 -14.20
CA ASP A 174 2.17 10.87 -14.56
C ASP A 174 0.83 10.12 -14.52
N ALA A 175 0.83 8.83 -14.86
CA ALA A 175 -0.36 7.98 -14.81
C ALA A 175 -0.74 7.66 -13.35
N LEU A 176 0.25 7.36 -12.52
CA LEU A 176 0.07 7.08 -11.10
C LEU A 176 -0.46 8.31 -10.35
N ILE A 177 0.10 9.50 -10.61
CA ILE A 177 -0.40 10.76 -10.03
C ILE A 177 -1.87 10.99 -10.40
N LYS A 178 -2.22 10.81 -11.68
CA LYS A 178 -3.62 10.97 -12.13
C LYS A 178 -4.56 9.96 -11.47
N MET A 179 -4.11 8.72 -11.28
CA MET A 179 -4.87 7.70 -10.55
C MET A 179 -5.11 8.12 -9.09
N TRP A 180 -4.07 8.55 -8.37
CA TRP A 180 -4.21 9.02 -6.99
C TRP A 180 -5.08 10.26 -6.86
N GLN A 181 -4.95 11.24 -7.76
CA GLN A 181 -5.82 12.41 -7.81
C GLN A 181 -7.29 12.03 -8.02
N ARG A 182 -7.55 11.01 -8.86
CA ARG A 182 -8.90 10.45 -9.00
C ARG A 182 -9.34 9.83 -7.68
N ILE A 183 -8.60 8.87 -7.13
CA ILE A 183 -8.94 8.22 -5.84
C ILE A 183 -9.23 9.22 -4.73
N ALA A 184 -8.40 10.27 -4.58
CA ALA A 184 -8.57 11.32 -3.57
C ALA A 184 -9.90 12.08 -3.76
N LYS A 185 -10.32 12.31 -5.01
CA LYS A 185 -11.63 12.87 -5.32
C LYS A 185 -12.76 11.88 -5.04
N LEU A 186 -12.54 10.59 -5.25
CA LEU A 186 -13.55 9.53 -5.14
C LEU A 186 -13.90 9.13 -3.71
N ASN A 187 -13.14 9.54 -2.69
CA ASN A 187 -13.36 9.16 -1.31
C ASN A 187 -14.03 10.27 -0.48
N PRO A 188 -15.33 10.16 -0.15
CA PRO A 188 -16.07 11.19 0.57
C PRO A 188 -15.79 11.21 2.08
N GLU A 189 -15.00 10.28 2.62
CA GLU A 189 -14.64 10.31 4.04
C GLU A 189 -13.57 11.36 4.31
N LYS A 190 -13.88 12.30 5.21
CA LYS A 190 -12.98 13.36 5.71
C LYS A 190 -11.72 12.83 6.42
N GLU A 191 -11.57 11.52 6.58
CA GLU A 191 -10.55 10.90 7.43
C GLU A 191 -9.47 10.12 6.67
N ILE A 192 -9.26 10.42 5.39
CA ILE A 192 -8.13 9.84 4.69
C ILE A 192 -6.87 10.71 4.86
N LYS A 193 -6.13 10.38 5.91
CA LYS A 193 -4.73 10.76 6.15
C LYS A 193 -3.75 10.22 5.09
N LEU A 194 -4.21 9.51 4.04
CA LEU A 194 -3.37 8.78 3.06
C LEU A 194 -2.42 9.67 2.25
N ARG A 195 -2.54 10.99 2.33
CA ARG A 195 -1.56 11.94 1.76
C ARG A 195 -1.09 13.04 2.69
N GLU A 196 -1.72 13.21 3.86
CA GLU A 196 -1.27 14.21 4.85
C GLU A 196 0.08 13.83 5.47
N VAL A 197 0.41 12.53 5.49
CA VAL A 197 1.72 12.03 5.88
C VAL A 197 2.47 11.58 4.63
N SER A 198 3.03 12.59 3.95
CA SER A 198 3.97 12.51 2.82
C SER A 198 5.32 11.85 3.14
N PHE A 199 5.27 10.83 3.99
CA PHE A 199 6.42 10.10 4.44
C PHE A 199 6.71 8.91 3.55
N TYR A 200 5.82 8.50 2.66
CA TYR A 200 5.98 7.28 1.88
C TYR A 200 6.22 7.59 0.41
N GLY A 201 7.24 6.95 -0.17
CA GLY A 201 7.56 7.02 -1.59
C GLY A 201 6.60 6.21 -2.45
N PRO A 202 6.77 6.20 -3.78
CA PRO A 202 5.90 5.48 -4.71
C PRO A 202 5.91 3.95 -4.52
N THR A 203 6.92 3.42 -3.83
CA THR A 203 7.06 2.01 -3.43
C THR A 203 6.47 1.71 -2.05
N GLY A 204 5.90 2.72 -1.37
CA GLY A 204 5.32 2.59 -0.04
C GLY A 204 6.32 2.65 1.11
N GLU A 205 7.57 3.02 0.83
CA GLU A 205 8.64 3.09 1.83
C GLU A 205 8.80 4.47 2.42
N TYR A 206 9.25 4.52 3.67
CA TYR A 206 9.52 5.78 4.33
C TYR A 206 10.65 6.55 3.60
N GLN A 207 10.37 7.76 3.11
CA GLN A 207 11.33 8.66 2.49
C GLN A 207 12.03 9.49 3.55
N ILE A 208 13.34 9.64 3.37
CA ILE A 208 14.22 10.33 4.31
C ILE A 208 14.16 11.84 4.06
N TYR A 209 14.00 12.60 5.15
CA TYR A 209 14.27 14.04 5.16
C TYR A 209 15.77 14.22 5.23
N VAL A 210 16.36 14.76 4.17
CA VAL A 210 17.82 14.93 4.05
C VAL A 210 18.33 16.19 4.73
N GLY A 211 17.41 17.06 5.15
CA GLY A 211 17.67 18.30 5.85
C GLY A 211 18.04 19.46 4.93
N ASN A 212 17.81 20.67 5.43
CA ASN A 212 18.00 21.93 4.68
C ASN A 212 19.40 22.07 4.07
N ILE A 213 20.43 21.59 4.78
CA ILE A 213 21.83 21.72 4.33
C ILE A 213 22.04 21.03 2.99
N LYS A 214 21.42 19.85 2.75
CA LYS A 214 21.58 19.13 1.48
C LYS A 214 21.00 19.94 0.32
N CYS A 215 19.82 20.54 0.51
CA CYS A 215 19.18 21.41 -0.47
C CYS A 215 20.03 22.68 -0.74
N ILE A 216 20.48 23.36 0.32
CA ILE A 216 21.22 24.63 0.23
C ILE A 216 22.54 24.47 -0.55
N LYS A 217 23.25 23.34 -0.39
CA LYS A 217 24.53 23.10 -1.09
C LYS A 217 24.43 23.29 -2.60
N CYS A 218 23.32 22.89 -3.21
CA CYS A 218 23.07 23.03 -4.64
C CYS A 218 22.25 24.28 -4.96
N HIS A 219 21.13 24.50 -4.25
CA HIS A 219 20.20 25.59 -4.55
C HIS A 219 20.77 26.98 -4.24
N LYS A 220 21.75 27.12 -3.36
CA LYS A 220 22.42 28.42 -3.16
C LYS A 220 23.17 28.89 -4.42
N LYS A 221 23.56 27.96 -5.30
CA LYS A 221 24.22 28.27 -6.58
C LYS A 221 23.22 28.43 -7.71
N THR A 222 22.21 27.56 -7.78
CA THR A 222 21.27 27.51 -8.91
C THR A 222 20.05 28.42 -8.74
N HIS A 223 19.63 28.66 -7.49
CA HIS A 223 18.42 29.40 -7.11
C HIS A 223 18.63 30.22 -5.81
N PRO A 224 19.65 31.11 -5.76
CA PRO A 224 20.02 31.83 -4.55
C PRO A 224 18.88 32.66 -3.95
N GLU A 225 17.99 33.20 -4.78
CA GLU A 225 16.84 34.01 -4.38
C GLU A 225 15.91 33.26 -3.42
N HIS A 226 15.64 31.98 -3.69
CA HIS A 226 14.75 31.15 -2.86
C HIS A 226 15.41 30.80 -1.53
N VAL A 227 16.71 30.44 -1.57
CA VAL A 227 17.48 30.12 -0.36
C VAL A 227 17.58 31.34 0.56
N ASN A 228 17.87 32.52 0.00
CA ASN A 228 17.99 33.75 0.76
C ASN A 228 16.65 34.13 1.40
N LEU A 229 15.57 34.13 0.61
CA LEU A 229 14.22 34.44 1.10
C LEU A 229 13.80 33.53 2.26
N TRP A 230 14.02 32.22 2.14
CA TRP A 230 13.75 31.29 3.23
C TRP A 230 14.66 31.58 4.44
N SER A 231 15.95 31.81 4.21
CA SER A 231 16.94 31.96 5.28
C SER A 231 16.73 33.22 6.14
N GLU A 232 16.11 34.25 5.56
CA GLU A 232 15.74 35.50 6.21
C GLU A 232 14.32 35.45 6.82
N SER A 233 13.56 34.40 6.52
CA SER A 233 12.20 34.25 7.02
C SER A 233 12.17 33.80 8.47
N LYS A 234 11.07 34.15 9.15
CA LYS A 234 10.74 33.66 10.50
C LYS A 234 10.48 32.14 10.57
N PHE A 235 10.40 31.46 9.43
CA PHE A 235 10.09 30.03 9.35
C PHE A 235 11.31 29.16 9.68
N LYS A 236 12.53 29.66 9.43
CA LYS A 236 13.78 28.92 9.64
C LYS A 236 14.01 28.46 11.08
N THR A 237 13.43 29.13 12.08
CA THR A 237 13.66 28.80 13.49
C THR A 237 12.35 28.74 14.29
N THR A 238 12.38 28.05 15.43
CA THR A 238 11.28 28.00 16.39
C THR A 238 11.36 29.07 17.48
N GLU A 239 12.32 29.98 17.41
CA GLU A 239 12.63 30.93 18.49
C GLU A 239 11.43 31.79 18.88
N ARG A 240 10.61 32.22 17.90
CA ARG A 240 9.43 33.03 18.19
C ARG A 240 8.40 32.27 19.01
N ILE A 241 8.21 30.98 18.71
CA ILE A 241 7.23 30.09 19.38
C ILE A 241 7.73 29.70 20.76
N GLN A 242 9.03 29.44 20.91
CA GLN A 242 9.65 29.14 22.21
C GLN A 242 9.50 30.28 23.23
N LYS A 243 9.28 31.51 22.74
CA LYS A 243 9.01 32.70 23.56
C LYS A 243 7.53 32.90 23.87
N GLU A 244 6.63 32.10 23.32
CA GLU A 244 5.20 32.27 23.59
C GLU A 244 4.82 31.68 24.96
N PRO A 245 3.95 32.35 25.74
CA PRO A 245 3.60 31.90 27.08
C PRO A 245 2.98 30.51 27.14
N ASP A 246 2.19 30.15 26.13
CA ASP A 246 1.54 28.85 25.99
C ASP A 246 2.57 27.72 25.77
N PHE A 247 3.58 27.96 24.94
CA PHE A 247 4.67 26.98 24.72
C PHE A 247 5.53 26.78 25.97
N GLN A 248 5.79 27.86 26.71
CA GLN A 248 6.60 27.83 27.94
C GLN A 248 5.86 27.14 29.09
N LYS A 249 4.58 27.48 29.30
CA LYS A 249 3.72 26.90 30.35
C LYS A 249 3.24 25.50 29.99
N GLY A 250 3.10 25.19 28.70
CA GLY A 250 2.62 23.91 28.21
C GLY A 250 3.57 22.76 28.52
N ASP A 251 2.98 21.59 28.75
CA ASP A 251 3.70 20.33 28.92
C ASP A 251 4.21 19.79 27.56
N GLU A 252 4.86 18.62 27.59
CA GLU A 252 5.38 17.99 26.37
C GLU A 252 4.26 17.68 25.35
N ASN A 253 3.08 17.28 25.83
CA ASN A 253 1.93 16.99 24.98
C ASN A 253 1.40 18.26 24.30
N TYR A 254 1.41 19.40 24.99
CA TYR A 254 1.08 20.69 24.41
C TYR A 254 2.10 21.08 23.34
N ARG A 255 3.40 20.97 23.64
CA ARG A 255 4.48 21.34 22.69
C ARG A 255 4.43 20.51 21.41
N LYS A 256 4.06 19.23 21.50
CA LYS A 256 3.80 18.35 20.33
C LYS A 256 2.77 18.94 19.37
N LYS A 257 1.76 19.69 19.86
CA LYS A 257 0.78 20.37 19.00
C LYS A 257 1.42 21.52 18.20
N CYS A 258 2.42 22.19 18.76
CA CYS A 258 3.17 23.25 18.09
C CYS A 258 4.10 22.68 17.01
N TYR A 259 4.76 21.57 17.30
CA TYR A 259 5.71 20.94 16.36
C TYR A 259 5.05 20.51 15.05
N LYS A 260 3.78 20.10 15.07
CA LYS A 260 3.00 19.77 13.86
C LYS A 260 3.09 20.82 12.74
N CYS A 261 3.28 22.10 13.07
CA CYS A 261 3.30 23.21 12.10
C CYS A 261 4.62 24.00 12.08
N HIS A 262 5.52 23.76 13.03
CA HIS A 262 6.70 24.59 13.26
C HIS A 262 8.01 23.81 13.26
N THR A 263 7.97 22.54 12.87
CA THR A 263 9.13 21.71 12.60
C THR A 263 9.00 21.09 11.21
N THR A 264 10.07 20.50 10.72
CA THR A 264 10.11 19.80 9.44
C THR A 264 10.04 18.30 9.68
N GLY A 265 9.22 17.59 8.90
CA GLY A 265 9.07 16.13 9.01
C GLY A 265 8.44 15.64 10.31
N TYR A 266 7.45 16.37 10.87
CA TYR A 266 6.80 15.95 12.12
C TYR A 266 5.98 14.66 11.98
N LYS A 267 6.30 13.65 12.78
CA LYS A 267 5.66 12.33 12.84
C LYS A 267 4.62 12.31 13.95
N GLU A 268 3.33 12.32 13.61
CA GLU A 268 2.25 12.39 14.60
C GLU A 268 2.17 11.12 15.49
N ASP A 269 2.46 9.96 14.92
CA ASP A 269 2.51 8.65 15.59
C ASP A 269 3.65 8.55 16.60
N LYS A 270 4.83 9.11 16.28
CA LYS A 270 6.03 9.04 17.13
C LYS A 270 6.25 10.28 17.99
N GLY A 271 5.58 11.39 17.67
CA GLY A 271 5.80 12.69 18.32
C GLY A 271 7.18 13.28 18.08
N THR A 272 7.87 12.88 17.01
CA THR A 272 9.23 13.31 16.65
C THR A 272 9.23 14.17 15.39
N PHE A 273 10.34 14.84 15.09
CA PHE A 273 10.55 15.62 13.88
C PHE A 273 12.01 15.51 13.44
N GLU A 274 12.27 15.90 12.19
CA GLU A 274 13.60 15.77 11.56
C GLU A 274 14.44 17.04 11.76
N GLU A 275 13.83 18.22 11.61
CA GLU A 275 14.51 19.51 11.87
C GLU A 275 13.62 20.49 12.65
N LEU A 276 14.24 21.29 13.51
CA LEU A 276 13.60 22.46 14.12
C LEU A 276 13.38 23.55 13.07
N GLY A 277 12.21 24.18 13.11
CA GLY A 277 11.81 25.17 12.12
C GLY A 277 11.20 24.54 10.87
N VAL A 278 10.55 25.39 10.08
CA VAL A 278 9.96 25.04 8.79
C VAL A 278 11.03 25.24 7.72
N GLY A 279 11.61 24.11 7.29
CA GLY A 279 12.66 24.00 6.29
C GLY A 279 12.15 23.84 4.86
N CYS A 280 13.06 23.61 3.93
CA CYS A 280 12.75 23.35 2.52
C CYS A 280 11.76 22.18 2.38
N GLU A 281 12.02 21.09 3.08
CA GLU A 281 11.24 19.85 3.01
C GLU A 281 9.86 19.96 3.69
N ALA A 282 9.64 20.98 4.54
CA ALA A 282 8.33 21.25 5.10
C ALA A 282 7.33 21.81 4.06
N CYS A 283 7.84 22.34 2.94
CA CYS A 283 7.02 22.82 1.83
C CYS A 283 7.14 21.94 0.57
N HIS A 284 8.29 21.27 0.40
CA HIS A 284 8.63 20.51 -0.80
C HIS A 284 8.57 18.99 -0.62
N GLY A 285 8.40 18.51 0.61
CA GLY A 285 8.42 17.09 0.95
C GLY A 285 9.82 16.53 1.21
N PRO A 286 9.91 15.22 1.55
CA PRO A 286 11.18 14.54 1.76
C PRO A 286 12.09 14.65 0.52
N GLY A 287 13.34 15.05 0.73
CA GLY A 287 14.29 15.35 -0.32
C GLY A 287 15.18 14.18 -0.74
N GLU A 288 15.03 12.98 -0.15
CA GLU A 288 15.83 11.79 -0.50
C GLU A 288 15.78 11.48 -1.99
N VAL A 289 14.59 11.18 -2.51
CA VAL A 289 14.38 10.83 -3.92
C VAL A 289 14.80 11.99 -4.83
N TYR A 290 14.47 13.24 -4.46
CA TYR A 290 14.89 14.40 -5.24
C TYR A 290 16.42 14.50 -5.33
N SER A 291 17.11 14.32 -4.21
CA SER A 291 18.55 14.44 -4.12
C SER A 291 19.24 13.34 -4.91
N GLU A 292 18.76 12.09 -4.80
CA GLU A 292 19.29 10.95 -5.56
C GLU A 292 19.17 11.19 -7.07
N LEU A 293 17.99 11.63 -7.52
CA LEU A 293 17.73 11.88 -8.95
C LEU A 293 18.60 13.01 -9.50
N MET A 294 18.79 14.07 -8.71
CA MET A 294 19.63 15.21 -9.09
C MET A 294 21.14 14.93 -8.99
N GLU A 295 21.55 13.95 -8.18
CA GLU A 295 22.93 13.43 -8.13
C GLU A 295 23.21 12.45 -9.28
N GLY A 296 22.18 11.82 -9.85
CA GLY A 296 22.25 10.96 -11.03
C GLY A 296 22.16 11.70 -12.37
N GLU A 297 21.95 10.94 -13.45
CA GLU A 297 21.88 11.46 -14.83
C GLU A 297 20.46 11.94 -15.25
N LYS A 298 19.51 12.03 -14.31
CA LYS A 298 18.11 12.39 -14.62
C LYS A 298 17.99 13.88 -14.92
N THR A 299 17.03 14.24 -15.78
CA THR A 299 16.71 15.65 -16.03
C THR A 299 15.95 16.27 -14.85
N ILE A 300 16.00 17.60 -14.72
CA ILE A 300 15.24 18.35 -13.71
C ILE A 300 13.74 18.07 -13.81
N GLU A 301 13.20 17.90 -15.03
CA GLU A 301 11.78 17.64 -15.23
C GLU A 301 11.38 16.24 -14.74
N GLU A 302 12.21 15.23 -15.01
CA GLU A 302 12.01 13.87 -14.48
C GLU A 302 12.08 13.87 -12.95
N ALA A 303 13.07 14.56 -12.36
CA ALA A 303 13.20 14.69 -10.92
C ALA A 303 11.96 15.35 -10.28
N ARG A 304 11.41 16.39 -10.91
CA ARG A 304 10.19 17.08 -10.44
C ARG A 304 8.94 16.23 -10.57
N LYS A 305 8.82 15.39 -11.60
CA LYS A 305 7.70 14.46 -11.75
C LYS A 305 7.70 13.41 -10.65
N LEU A 306 8.86 12.85 -10.33
CA LEU A 306 9.00 11.81 -9.31
C LEU A 306 8.72 12.32 -7.90
N THR A 307 9.19 13.53 -7.56
CA THR A 307 8.89 14.16 -6.27
C THR A 307 7.41 14.53 -6.09
N ARG A 308 6.71 14.86 -7.18
CA ARG A 308 5.25 15.11 -7.20
C ARG A 308 4.41 13.87 -6.89
N ILE A 309 4.93 12.67 -7.16
CA ILE A 309 4.25 11.43 -6.78
C ILE A 309 4.23 11.30 -5.25
N SER A 310 5.38 11.58 -4.65
CA SER A 310 5.72 11.42 -3.24
C SER A 310 5.11 12.47 -2.31
N PHE A 311 4.67 13.62 -2.84
CA PHE A 311 4.26 14.76 -2.01
C PHE A 311 3.11 15.57 -2.63
N ASP A 312 2.12 15.94 -1.82
CA ASP A 312 1.04 16.85 -2.20
C ASP A 312 1.40 18.30 -1.84
N TYR A 313 1.30 19.22 -2.81
CA TYR A 313 1.68 20.62 -2.64
C TYR A 313 0.71 21.43 -1.77
N ASN A 314 -0.40 20.83 -1.31
CA ASN A 314 -1.34 21.49 -0.41
C ASN A 314 -0.88 21.53 1.07
N ILE A 315 0.43 21.55 1.33
CA ILE A 315 0.98 21.51 2.69
C ILE A 315 0.71 22.77 3.51
N PHE A 316 0.48 23.92 2.86
CA PHE A 316 0.22 25.18 3.56
C PHE A 316 -1.09 25.15 4.36
N SER A 317 -2.13 24.45 3.89
CA SER A 317 -3.41 24.36 4.60
C SER A 317 -3.32 23.58 5.91
N ASN A 318 -2.30 22.74 6.10
CA ASN A 318 -2.15 21.97 7.33
C ASN A 318 -1.68 22.85 8.51
N CYS A 319 -1.06 23.99 8.19
CA CYS A 319 -0.55 24.96 9.15
C CYS A 319 -1.43 26.23 9.21
N HIS A 320 -1.88 26.73 8.06
CA HIS A 320 -2.59 28.00 7.93
C HIS A 320 -4.12 27.85 7.99
N ILE A 321 -4.64 27.30 9.09
CA ILE A 321 -6.07 27.36 9.40
C ILE A 321 -6.35 28.37 10.52
N THR A 322 -7.43 29.13 10.35
CA THR A 322 -7.86 30.24 11.23
C THR A 322 -8.04 29.85 12.70
N LYS A 323 -8.11 28.55 13.04
CA LYS A 323 -8.40 28.05 14.39
C LYS A 323 -7.27 27.33 15.15
N ARG A 324 -6.10 27.04 14.56
CA ARG A 324 -5.02 26.30 15.28
C ARG A 324 -4.44 27.05 16.48
N HIS A 325 -4.59 28.37 16.50
CA HIS A 325 -4.13 29.23 17.59
C HIS A 325 -5.27 29.67 18.54
N GLU A 326 -6.51 29.20 18.34
CA GLU A 326 -7.62 29.52 19.25
C GLU A 326 -7.41 28.93 20.65
N MET A 327 -6.60 27.86 20.78
CA MET A 327 -6.14 27.33 22.08
C MET A 327 -5.28 28.33 22.87
N ARG A 328 -4.88 29.47 22.28
CA ARG A 328 -4.18 30.53 23.00
C ARG A 328 -5.10 31.51 23.72
N LYS A 329 -6.43 31.48 23.46
CA LYS A 329 -7.37 32.42 24.07
C LYS A 329 -7.32 32.41 25.60
N GLU A 330 -7.13 31.24 26.21
CA GLU A 330 -6.96 31.07 27.68
C GLU A 330 -5.60 31.58 28.20
N TYR A 331 -4.60 31.77 27.33
CA TYR A 331 -3.28 32.30 27.66
C TYR A 331 -3.11 33.79 27.30
N PHE A 332 -4.14 34.40 26.69
CA PHE A 332 -4.20 35.82 26.30
C PHE A 332 -5.14 36.63 27.21
N GLU A 333 -5.48 36.14 28.39
CA GLU A 333 -6.15 36.97 29.41
C GLU A 333 -5.18 38.07 29.86
N TRP A 334 -5.41 39.29 29.34
CA TRP A 334 -4.78 40.53 29.75
C TRP A 334 -5.67 41.27 30.76
#